data_AF-A0A1X2KXF6-F1
#
_entry.id   AF-A0A1X2KXF6-F1
#
_cell.length_a   1.000
_cell.length_b   1.000
_cell.length_c   1.000
_cell.angle_alpha   90.00
_cell.angle_beta   90.00
_cell.angle_gamma   90.00
#
_symmetry.space_group_name_H-M   'P 1'
#
loop_
_entity.id
_entity.type
_entity.pdbx_description
1 polymer ?
#
loop_
_entity_poly.entity_id
_entity_poly.type
_entity_poly.pdbx_seq_one_letter_code
_entity_poly.pdbx_strand_id
1 'polypeptide(L)'
;MELIKPTDAIFLLGESREHPMHVGGLQLFEPPSGTGRGFVRDLYKSLAAQPDFQPTFRKHPASFVGGIANLGWTYDDDVDIDYHLRRSALPSPKRVRELLELTSRWHSTLLDRHRPLWETHVVEGLKDGRFAIYTKVHHALIDGVSAQKLMQRALSTDPDDVEIRAPWSLRKPQRRSGPSSPLSSLVRAAGSLAALAPSTIGLARSALFEQQLTLPFGAPKTMLNVKIGGARRCAAQSWSLDRIKSVKQAAGVTVNDVVLAMCSGALRYYLLEQDALPDTPLIAMVPVSLRTEEEADAGGNLVGAILCNLATDAEDPAQRLLTISDSMRSNKKVFSQLPRFQALALSGVNTSALALAAVPGWVASTSPPFNIIISNVPGPTQPIYYGGARLDGNYPLSIALDGQALNITLANNAGNLDFGLVGCRRSVPHLQRLLAHLESSLKDLEHAVGE
;
A
#
# COMPACT_ATOMS: atom_id res chain seq x y z
N MET A 1 29.50 1.64 -4.41
CA MET A 1 28.57 1.56 -5.56
C MET A 1 28.02 0.14 -5.63
N GLU A 2 26.70 -0.02 -5.76
CA GLU A 2 26.00 -1.32 -5.72
C GLU A 2 25.03 -1.40 -6.91
N LEU A 3 24.97 -2.52 -7.64
CA LEU A 3 23.99 -2.66 -8.73
C LEU A 3 22.56 -2.65 -8.20
N ILE A 4 21.65 -2.01 -8.93
CA ILE A 4 20.22 -2.01 -8.59
C ILE A 4 19.65 -3.38 -8.95
N LYS A 5 18.90 -4.00 -8.03
CA LYS A 5 18.22 -5.26 -8.32
C LYS A 5 17.18 -5.04 -9.43
N PRO A 6 16.96 -5.99 -10.35
CA PRO A 6 15.98 -5.83 -11.42
C PRO A 6 14.56 -5.48 -10.93
N THR A 7 14.14 -6.05 -9.80
CA THR A 7 12.85 -5.76 -9.16
C THR A 7 12.72 -4.34 -8.62
N ASP A 8 13.84 -3.68 -8.30
CA ASP A 8 13.86 -2.32 -7.76
C ASP A 8 13.99 -1.32 -8.91
N ALA A 9 14.77 -1.67 -9.95
CA ALA A 9 14.97 -0.87 -11.15
C ALA A 9 13.67 -0.61 -11.92
N ILE A 10 12.72 -1.56 -11.92
CA ILE A 10 11.43 -1.39 -12.62
C ILE A 10 10.66 -0.16 -12.13
N PHE A 11 10.74 0.19 -10.84
CA PHE A 11 10.09 1.39 -10.30
C PHE A 11 10.76 2.67 -10.78
N LEU A 12 12.10 2.69 -10.88
CA LEU A 12 12.82 3.85 -11.42
C LEU A 12 12.58 4.04 -12.93
N LEU A 13 12.44 2.93 -13.67
CA LEU A 13 12.15 2.91 -15.10
C LEU A 13 10.70 3.30 -15.40
N GLY A 14 9.74 2.84 -14.59
CA GLY A 14 8.33 3.16 -14.76
C GLY A 14 7.92 4.54 -14.25
N GLU A 15 8.77 5.19 -13.44
CA GLU A 15 8.46 6.51 -12.88
C GLU A 15 8.55 7.62 -13.94
N SER A 16 7.58 8.52 -13.88
CA SER A 16 7.49 9.73 -14.72
C SER A 16 6.74 10.81 -13.95
N ARG A 17 6.62 12.02 -14.51
CA ARG A 17 5.90 13.13 -13.88
C ARG A 17 4.45 12.77 -13.53
N GLU A 18 3.82 11.94 -14.36
CA GLU A 18 2.45 11.45 -14.20
C GLU A 18 2.34 10.27 -13.23
N HIS A 19 3.43 9.52 -13.08
CA HIS A 19 3.52 8.28 -12.33
C HIS A 19 4.66 8.29 -11.31
N PRO A 20 4.61 9.12 -10.25
CA PRO A 20 5.57 8.99 -9.14
C PRO A 20 5.52 7.59 -8.53
N MET A 21 6.68 6.95 -8.33
CA MET A 21 6.77 5.57 -7.83
C MET A 21 7.22 5.52 -6.37
N HIS A 22 6.69 6.43 -5.55
CA HIS A 22 6.89 6.46 -4.11
C HIS A 22 5.65 5.99 -3.35
N VAL A 23 5.88 5.40 -2.19
CA VAL A 23 4.85 5.14 -1.18
C VAL A 23 4.94 6.21 -0.10
N GLY A 24 3.85 6.41 0.63
CA GLY A 24 3.84 7.27 1.79
C GLY A 24 3.07 6.69 2.97
N GLY A 25 3.30 7.27 4.14
CA GLY A 25 2.50 7.05 5.34
C GLY A 25 2.16 8.39 5.97
N LEU A 26 0.89 8.62 6.24
CA LEU A 26 0.42 9.75 7.03
C LEU A 26 0.04 9.25 8.42
N GLN A 27 0.82 9.65 9.42
CA GLN A 27 0.59 9.30 10.82
C GLN A 27 0.08 10.51 11.59
N LEU A 28 -0.97 10.34 12.38
CA LEU A 28 -1.51 11.36 13.30
C LEU A 28 -1.22 10.94 14.73
N PHE A 29 -0.81 11.90 15.54
CA PHE A 29 -0.42 11.68 16.92
C PHE A 29 -1.12 12.64 17.87
N GLU A 30 -1.55 12.12 19.01
CA GLU A 30 -1.98 12.89 20.16
C GLU A 30 -0.77 13.14 21.08
N PRO A 31 -0.38 14.40 21.30
CA PRO A 31 0.69 14.72 22.25
C PRO A 31 0.34 14.25 23.67
N PRO A 32 1.35 13.95 24.51
CA PRO A 32 1.10 13.67 25.93
C PRO A 32 0.39 14.85 26.61
N SER A 33 -0.50 14.55 27.54
CA SER A 33 -1.22 15.58 28.29
C SER A 33 -0.25 16.52 29.02
N GLY A 34 -0.53 17.82 28.99
CA GLY A 34 0.32 18.83 29.63
C GLY A 34 1.59 19.21 28.88
N THR A 35 1.92 18.51 27.78
CA THR A 35 3.00 18.96 26.88
C THR A 35 2.49 20.13 26.05
N GLY A 36 2.96 21.34 26.36
CA GLY A 36 2.55 22.54 25.64
C GLY A 36 2.95 22.52 24.16
N ARG A 37 2.79 23.64 23.48
CA ARG A 37 3.10 23.80 22.03
C ARG A 37 4.56 23.50 21.65
N GLY A 38 5.46 23.31 22.62
CA GLY A 38 6.88 22.99 22.40
C GLY A 38 7.12 21.54 21.97
N PHE A 39 6.22 20.60 22.27
CA PHE A 39 6.43 19.17 22.03
C PHE A 39 6.88 18.84 20.60
N VAL A 40 6.12 19.32 19.60
CA VAL A 40 6.39 19.03 18.18
C VAL A 40 7.72 19.64 17.72
N ARG A 41 8.07 20.82 18.25
CA ARG A 41 9.35 21.47 17.97
C ARG A 41 10.52 20.66 18.53
N ASP A 42 10.37 20.14 19.74
CA ASP A 42 11.43 19.39 20.41
C ASP A 42 11.56 18.00 19.77
N LEU A 43 10.46 17.34 19.39
CA LEU A 43 10.44 16.14 18.55
C LEU A 43 11.19 16.37 17.23
N TYR A 44 10.90 17.48 16.53
CA TYR A 44 11.59 17.82 15.28
C TYR A 44 13.11 17.99 15.50
N LYS A 45 13.51 18.70 16.56
CA LYS A 45 14.93 18.88 16.89
C LYS A 45 15.61 17.55 17.19
N SER A 46 14.96 16.67 17.94
CA SER A 46 15.49 15.33 18.25
C SER A 46 15.64 14.46 17.01
N LEU A 47 14.72 14.57 16.05
CA LEU A 47 14.84 13.91 14.74
C LEU A 47 16.00 14.48 13.91
N ALA A 48 16.12 15.81 13.84
CA ALA A 48 17.15 16.49 13.06
C ALA A 48 18.57 16.29 13.63
N ALA A 49 18.69 16.08 14.94
CA ALA A 49 19.97 15.89 15.63
C ALA A 49 20.56 14.47 15.47
N GLN A 50 19.87 13.55 14.79
CA GLN A 50 20.35 12.17 14.61
C GLN A 50 21.54 12.14 13.64
N PRO A 51 22.75 11.74 14.09
CA PRO A 51 23.96 11.84 13.28
C PRO A 51 24.08 10.68 12.27
N ASP A 52 23.41 9.56 12.52
CA ASP A 52 23.61 8.32 11.79
C ASP A 52 22.47 8.03 10.81
N PHE A 53 22.84 7.70 9.58
CA PHE A 53 21.91 7.22 8.56
C PHE A 53 22.27 5.79 8.16
N GLN A 54 21.28 4.90 8.22
CA GLN A 54 21.43 3.57 7.67
C GLN A 54 21.73 3.64 6.16
N PRO A 55 22.48 2.69 5.59
CA PRO A 55 22.84 2.71 4.17
C PRO A 55 21.64 2.91 3.23
N THR A 56 20.47 2.35 3.55
CA THR A 56 19.23 2.54 2.74
C THR A 56 18.82 4.01 2.61
N PHE A 57 18.99 4.84 3.65
CA PHE A 57 18.59 6.25 3.66
C PHE A 57 19.67 7.20 3.14
N ARG A 58 20.78 6.63 2.64
CA ARG A 58 21.85 7.34 1.96
C ARG A 58 21.84 7.08 0.45
N LYS A 59 20.96 6.19 -0.03
CA LYS A 59 20.95 5.70 -1.42
C LYS A 59 20.20 6.61 -2.37
N HIS A 60 20.84 6.91 -3.49
CA HIS A 60 20.22 7.53 -4.66
C HIS A 60 20.75 6.91 -5.97
N PRO A 61 20.01 7.00 -7.09
CA PRO A 61 20.47 6.45 -8.36
C PRO A 61 21.77 7.10 -8.82
N ALA A 62 22.73 6.28 -9.25
CA ALA A 62 23.97 6.74 -9.82
C ALA A 62 23.74 7.38 -11.20
N SER A 63 24.38 8.53 -11.45
CA SER A 63 24.55 9.08 -12.79
C SER A 63 25.88 8.58 -13.37
N PHE A 64 25.82 7.88 -14.50
CA PHE A 64 27.01 7.47 -15.24
C PHE A 64 27.36 8.52 -16.31
N VAL A 65 28.65 8.65 -16.61
CA VAL A 65 29.13 9.44 -17.77
C VAL A 65 28.50 8.88 -19.04
N GLY A 66 27.87 9.75 -19.85
CA GLY A 66 27.17 9.35 -21.08
C GLY A 66 25.66 9.12 -20.96
N GLY A 67 25.04 9.46 -19.81
CA GLY A 67 23.58 9.53 -19.69
C GLY A 67 22.86 8.21 -19.38
N ILE A 68 23.61 7.12 -19.13
CA ILE A 68 23.05 5.85 -18.67
C ILE A 68 22.71 5.97 -17.17
N ALA A 69 21.55 6.53 -16.84
CA ALA A 69 21.09 6.67 -15.45
C ALA A 69 20.46 5.35 -14.92
N ASN A 70 20.42 5.18 -13.60
CA ASN A 70 19.62 4.17 -12.89
C ASN A 70 20.09 2.69 -13.00
N LEU A 71 21.38 2.42 -13.25
CA LEU A 71 21.92 1.04 -13.20
C LEU A 71 22.54 0.65 -11.85
N GLY A 72 22.95 1.65 -11.06
CA GLY A 72 23.60 1.45 -9.76
C GLY A 72 23.08 2.42 -8.71
N TRP A 73 23.24 2.06 -7.45
CA TRP A 73 23.09 2.92 -6.29
C TRP A 73 24.43 3.62 -5.98
N THR A 74 24.35 4.93 -5.80
CA THR A 74 25.36 5.76 -5.12
C THR A 74 24.88 6.07 -3.71
N TYR A 75 25.80 6.45 -2.84
CA TYR A 75 25.57 6.74 -1.43
C TYR A 75 26.07 8.14 -1.11
N ASP A 76 25.25 8.93 -0.44
CA ASP A 76 25.67 10.22 0.10
C ASP A 76 26.48 9.97 1.38
N ASP A 77 27.64 10.61 1.50
CA ASP A 77 28.44 10.60 2.72
C ASP A 77 27.94 11.62 3.75
N ASP A 78 27.38 12.73 3.28
CA ASP A 78 26.77 13.78 4.09
C ASP A 78 25.32 13.99 3.63
N VAL A 79 24.36 13.53 4.43
CA VAL A 79 22.93 13.63 4.12
C VAL A 79 22.44 14.99 4.62
N ASP A 80 22.01 15.83 3.69
CA ASP A 80 21.36 17.12 3.97
C ASP A 80 20.00 16.91 4.66
N ILE A 81 20.01 16.80 5.99
CA ILE A 81 18.82 16.48 6.78
C ILE A 81 17.72 17.54 6.65
N ASP A 82 18.05 18.81 6.45
CA ASP A 82 17.07 19.88 6.30
C ASP A 82 16.30 19.79 4.97
N TYR A 83 16.89 19.14 3.95
CA TYR A 83 16.17 18.77 2.74
C TYR A 83 15.14 17.65 2.99
N HIS A 84 15.54 16.62 3.73
CA HIS A 84 14.74 15.40 3.91
C HIS A 84 13.71 15.52 5.04
N LEU A 85 14.00 16.25 6.12
CA LEU A 85 13.13 16.43 7.28
C LEU A 85 12.65 17.88 7.33
N ARG A 86 11.34 18.09 7.15
CA ARG A 86 10.75 19.44 7.07
C ARG A 86 9.68 19.63 8.13
N ARG A 87 9.72 20.78 8.82
CA ARG A 87 8.60 21.22 9.65
C ARG A 87 7.61 22.03 8.81
N SER A 88 6.32 21.80 8.99
CA SER A 88 5.24 22.46 8.26
C SER A 88 4.08 22.81 9.19
N ALA A 89 3.27 23.78 8.80
CA ALA A 89 2.04 24.15 9.51
C ALA A 89 0.87 24.25 8.52
N LEU A 90 -0.35 24.01 9.00
CA LEU A 90 -1.54 24.05 8.17
C LEU A 90 -2.13 25.47 8.05
N PRO A 91 -2.71 25.83 6.89
CA PRO A 91 -3.53 27.03 6.78
C PRO A 91 -4.79 26.90 7.66
N SER A 92 -5.33 28.03 8.14
CA SER A 92 -6.62 28.07 8.83
C SER A 92 -7.72 27.48 7.94
N PRO A 93 -8.68 26.69 8.48
CA PRO A 93 -8.94 26.44 9.89
C PRO A 93 -8.22 25.23 10.51
N LYS A 94 -7.17 24.71 9.85
CA LYS A 94 -6.26 23.65 10.36
C LYS A 94 -6.95 22.33 10.71
N ARG A 95 -7.92 21.90 9.90
CA ARG A 95 -8.61 20.61 10.07
C ARG A 95 -7.83 19.50 9.34
N VAL A 96 -8.25 18.26 9.57
CA VAL A 96 -7.80 17.09 8.80
C VAL A 96 -7.99 17.28 7.28
N ARG A 97 -9.02 18.02 6.84
CA ARG A 97 -9.18 18.39 5.42
C ARG A 97 -7.95 19.12 4.87
N GLU A 98 -7.48 20.16 5.55
CA GLU A 98 -6.32 20.94 5.11
C GLU A 98 -5.03 20.10 5.15
N LEU A 99 -4.92 19.17 6.11
CA LEU A 99 -3.84 18.18 6.16
C LEU A 99 -3.84 17.28 4.91
N LEU A 100 -4.98 16.68 4.58
CA LEU A 100 -5.10 15.79 3.41
C LEU A 100 -4.89 16.52 2.08
N GLU A 101 -5.25 17.81 1.98
CA GLU A 101 -4.93 18.65 0.83
C GLU A 101 -3.43 18.91 0.69
N LEU A 102 -2.74 19.16 1.81
CA LEU A 102 -1.28 19.30 1.82
C LEU A 102 -0.59 17.98 1.48
N THR A 103 -1.01 16.87 2.09
CA THR A 103 -0.51 15.52 1.79
C THR A 103 -0.74 15.16 0.32
N SER A 104 -1.89 15.51 -0.26
CA SER A 104 -2.17 15.30 -1.68
C SER A 104 -1.15 16.00 -2.59
N ARG A 105 -0.75 17.22 -2.22
CA ARG A 105 0.28 17.97 -2.96
C ARG A 105 1.64 17.30 -2.85
N TRP A 106 2.09 16.96 -1.64
CA TRP A 106 3.35 16.26 -1.45
C TRP A 106 3.37 14.90 -2.14
N HIS A 107 2.28 14.15 -2.10
CA HIS A 107 2.20 12.84 -2.74
C HIS A 107 2.16 12.93 -4.29
N SER A 108 1.93 14.12 -4.85
CA SER A 108 1.98 14.39 -6.29
C SER A 108 3.38 14.76 -6.81
N THR A 109 4.32 15.09 -5.93
CA THR A 109 5.67 15.55 -6.30
C THR A 109 6.65 14.38 -6.32
N LEU A 110 7.43 14.30 -7.39
CA LEU A 110 8.55 13.37 -7.51
C LEU A 110 9.59 13.64 -6.42
N LEU A 111 10.27 12.58 -5.99
CA LEU A 111 11.50 12.70 -5.21
C LEU A 111 12.65 13.09 -6.14
N ASP A 112 13.56 13.93 -5.64
CA ASP A 112 14.77 14.30 -6.37
C ASP A 112 15.73 13.10 -6.43
N ARG A 113 16.06 12.66 -7.65
CA ARG A 113 16.96 11.51 -7.87
C ARG A 113 18.44 11.82 -7.66
N HIS A 114 18.79 13.08 -7.45
CA HIS A 114 20.15 13.48 -7.07
C HIS A 114 20.40 13.39 -5.56
N ARG A 115 19.40 12.96 -4.78
CA ARG A 115 19.45 12.87 -3.32
C ARG A 115 18.84 11.54 -2.86
N PRO A 116 19.09 11.13 -1.61
CA PRO A 116 18.47 9.94 -1.05
C PRO A 116 16.95 9.97 -1.21
N LEU A 117 16.36 8.89 -1.73
CA LEU A 117 14.97 8.92 -2.21
C LEU A 117 13.92 8.81 -1.09
N TRP A 118 13.90 9.75 -0.16
CA TRP A 118 12.92 9.84 0.93
C TRP A 118 12.72 11.27 1.43
N GLU A 119 11.55 11.55 2.01
CA GLU A 119 11.18 12.82 2.64
C GLU A 119 10.31 12.55 3.87
N THR A 120 10.42 13.38 4.91
CA THR A 120 9.58 13.37 6.11
C THR A 120 9.12 14.78 6.43
N HIS A 121 7.82 14.95 6.64
CA HIS A 121 7.20 16.22 6.99
C HIS A 121 6.50 16.13 8.34
N VAL A 122 6.97 16.91 9.32
CA VAL A 122 6.32 17.07 10.61
C VAL A 122 5.37 18.26 10.54
N VAL A 123 4.07 18.00 10.68
CA VAL A 123 3.00 19.00 10.54
C VAL A 123 2.43 19.34 11.90
N GLU A 124 2.57 20.61 12.30
CA GLU A 124 2.08 21.11 13.58
C GLU A 124 0.77 21.89 13.47
N GLY A 125 0.07 21.97 14.60
CA GLY A 125 -1.03 22.92 14.80
C GLY A 125 -2.37 22.49 14.19
N LEU A 126 -2.69 21.19 14.15
CA LEU A 126 -4.08 20.79 13.88
C LEU A 126 -5.00 21.37 14.96
N LYS A 127 -6.22 21.74 14.56
CA LYS A 127 -7.20 22.42 15.42
C LYS A 127 -7.57 21.63 16.68
N ASP A 128 -7.50 20.31 16.60
CA ASP A 128 -7.81 19.38 17.70
C ASP A 128 -6.61 19.07 18.60
N GLY A 129 -5.48 19.76 18.41
CA GLY A 129 -4.28 19.59 19.23
C GLY A 129 -3.35 18.47 18.77
N ARG A 130 -3.75 17.65 17.78
CA ARG A 130 -2.87 16.63 17.21
C ARG A 130 -1.75 17.24 16.36
N PHE A 131 -0.74 16.43 16.07
CA PHE A 131 0.24 16.70 15.03
C PHE A 131 0.29 15.52 14.06
N ALA A 132 0.90 15.72 12.90
CA ALA A 132 1.04 14.66 11.91
C ALA A 132 2.48 14.51 11.43
N ILE A 133 2.83 13.30 11.03
CA ILE A 133 4.08 13.00 10.33
C ILE A 133 3.70 12.36 8.99
N TYR A 134 4.10 13.00 7.89
CA TYR A 134 4.00 12.41 6.55
C TYR A 134 5.38 11.98 6.08
N THR A 135 5.57 10.68 5.89
CA THR A 135 6.81 10.12 5.36
C THR A 135 6.57 9.60 3.95
N LYS A 136 7.48 9.92 3.03
CA LYS A 136 7.48 9.47 1.63
C LYS A 136 8.80 8.76 1.35
N VAL A 137 8.76 7.59 0.72
CA VAL A 137 9.96 6.86 0.30
C VAL A 137 9.75 6.25 -1.08
N HIS A 138 10.77 6.32 -1.94
CA HIS A 138 10.69 5.71 -3.26
C HIS A 138 10.66 4.17 -3.19
N HIS A 139 9.81 3.53 -3.98
CA HIS A 139 9.55 2.09 -3.89
C HIS A 139 10.75 1.23 -4.30
N ALA A 140 11.71 1.80 -5.04
CA ALA A 140 12.99 1.16 -5.34
C ALA A 140 13.94 1.07 -4.12
N LEU A 141 13.75 1.89 -3.07
CA LEU A 141 14.57 1.79 -1.84
C LEU A 141 14.00 0.76 -0.86
N ILE A 142 12.68 0.79 -0.69
CA ILE A 142 11.97 -0.01 0.29
C ILE A 142 10.53 -0.23 -0.19
N ASP A 143 10.04 -1.46 -0.07
CA ASP A 143 8.64 -1.76 -0.36
C ASP A 143 7.71 -1.23 0.75
N GLY A 144 6.42 -1.09 0.44
CA GLY A 144 5.43 -0.54 1.39
C GLY A 144 5.33 -1.28 2.73
N VAL A 145 5.44 -2.61 2.74
CA VAL A 145 5.35 -3.40 3.99
C VAL A 145 6.61 -3.21 4.83
N SER A 146 7.79 -3.27 4.20
CA SER A 146 9.05 -2.99 4.87
C SER A 146 9.12 -1.56 5.39
N ALA A 147 8.57 -0.59 4.67
CA ALA A 147 8.48 0.81 5.10
C ALA A 147 7.60 0.94 6.35
N GLN A 148 6.41 0.34 6.35
CA GLN A 148 5.50 0.34 7.50
C GLN A 148 6.13 -0.32 8.73
N LYS A 149 6.77 -1.49 8.56
CA LYS A 149 7.50 -2.17 9.65
C LYS A 149 8.63 -1.31 10.20
N LEU A 150 9.35 -0.59 9.33
CA LEU A 150 10.41 0.31 9.77
C LEU A 150 9.85 1.50 10.57
N MET A 151 8.77 2.12 10.09
CA MET A 151 8.12 3.20 10.82
C MET A 151 7.62 2.72 12.19
N GLN A 152 7.01 1.54 12.27
CA GLN A 152 6.55 0.96 13.54
C GLN A 152 7.69 0.70 14.53
N ARG A 153 8.88 0.29 14.04
CA ARG A 153 10.06 0.08 14.90
C ARG A 153 10.64 1.37 15.49
N ALA A 154 10.29 2.53 14.95
CA ALA A 154 10.66 3.81 15.53
C ALA A 154 9.76 4.20 16.71
N LEU A 155 8.63 3.52 16.85
CA LEU A 155 7.61 3.76 17.87
C LEU A 155 7.78 2.77 19.02
N SER A 156 7.18 3.10 20.16
CA SER A 156 7.22 2.30 21.38
C SER A 156 5.84 1.81 21.78
N THR A 157 5.76 0.69 22.47
CA THR A 157 4.51 0.21 23.11
C THR A 157 4.35 0.76 24.51
N ASP A 158 5.41 1.37 25.06
CA ASP A 158 5.42 2.00 26.38
C ASP A 158 4.97 3.48 26.24
N PRO A 159 3.86 3.90 26.90
CA PRO A 159 3.42 5.29 26.88
C PRO A 159 4.39 6.25 27.56
N ASP A 160 5.25 5.77 28.46
CA ASP A 160 6.21 6.58 29.21
C ASP A 160 7.58 6.68 28.50
N ASP A 161 7.73 6.02 27.35
CA ASP A 161 8.94 6.11 26.53
C ASP A 161 9.02 7.46 25.80
N VAL A 162 9.87 8.33 26.35
CA VAL A 162 10.15 9.67 25.83
C VAL A 162 11.24 9.69 24.75
N GLU A 163 11.83 8.55 24.40
CA GLU A 163 12.90 8.49 23.40
C GLU A 163 12.34 8.75 21.99
N ILE A 164 12.98 9.68 21.27
CA ILE A 164 12.68 9.96 19.87
C ILE A 164 13.69 9.22 18.98
N ARG A 165 13.22 8.16 18.31
CA ARG A 165 14.01 7.34 17.40
C ARG A 165 13.70 7.68 15.95
N ALA A 166 14.68 8.11 15.18
CA ALA A 166 14.48 8.35 13.75
C ALA A 166 14.41 7.04 12.96
N PRO A 167 13.39 6.83 12.10
CA PRO A 167 13.32 5.62 11.27
C PRO A 167 14.55 5.41 10.37
N TRP A 168 15.21 6.48 9.94
CA TRP A 168 16.40 6.42 9.09
C TRP A 168 17.69 6.03 9.82
N SER A 169 17.74 6.14 11.15
CA SER A 169 18.91 5.77 11.96
C SER A 169 18.84 4.34 12.53
N LEU A 170 17.65 3.73 12.57
CA LEU A 170 17.41 2.41 13.15
C LEU A 170 18.22 1.28 12.48
N ARG A 171 19.11 0.66 13.25
CA ARG A 171 19.89 -0.52 12.80
C ARG A 171 18.95 -1.67 12.41
N LYS A 172 19.21 -2.33 11.28
CA LYS A 172 18.51 -3.58 10.95
C LYS A 172 18.87 -4.65 11.99
N PRO A 173 17.92 -5.46 12.49
CA PRO A 173 18.24 -6.61 13.32
C PRO A 173 19.19 -7.53 12.54
N GLN A 174 20.32 -7.93 13.15
CA GLN A 174 21.21 -8.91 12.54
C GLN A 174 20.46 -10.24 12.39
N ARG A 175 20.26 -10.69 11.15
CA ARG A 175 19.71 -12.01 10.87
C ARG A 175 20.82 -13.04 11.01
N ARG A 176 20.57 -14.11 11.76
CA ARG A 176 21.39 -15.34 11.69
C ARG A 176 21.13 -15.98 10.32
N SER A 177 21.94 -15.66 9.31
CA SER A 177 21.95 -16.42 8.07
C SER A 177 22.57 -17.78 8.36
N GLY A 178 21.78 -18.85 8.30
CA GLY A 178 22.33 -20.21 8.21
C GLY A 178 23.17 -20.37 6.94
N PRO A 179 24.16 -21.28 6.92
CA PRO A 179 25.04 -21.44 5.77
C PRO A 179 24.26 -21.88 4.53
N SER A 180 24.13 -21.01 3.54
CA SER A 180 23.57 -21.37 2.24
C SER A 180 24.67 -22.02 1.39
N SER A 181 24.59 -23.34 1.20
CA SER A 181 25.50 -24.05 0.29
C SER A 181 25.20 -23.69 -1.18
N PRO A 182 26.21 -23.40 -2.03
CA PRO A 182 26.04 -23.13 -3.46
C PRO A 182 25.25 -24.24 -4.18
N LEU A 183 25.38 -25.49 -3.72
CA LEU A 183 24.67 -26.65 -4.25
C LEU A 183 23.14 -26.52 -4.08
N SER A 184 22.71 -25.99 -2.93
CA SER A 184 21.28 -25.75 -2.63
C SER A 184 20.66 -24.69 -3.53
N SER A 185 21.45 -23.73 -4.01
CA SER A 185 21.02 -22.69 -4.94
C SER A 185 20.91 -23.23 -6.36
N LEU A 186 21.84 -24.10 -6.79
CA LEU A 186 21.80 -24.77 -8.09
C LEU A 186 20.62 -25.75 -8.22
N VAL A 187 20.35 -26.54 -7.18
CA VAL A 187 19.19 -27.46 -7.16
C VAL A 187 17.86 -26.69 -7.22
N ARG A 188 17.76 -25.54 -6.53
CA ARG A 188 16.58 -24.65 -6.61
C ARG A 188 16.43 -24.04 -8.01
N ALA A 189 17.52 -23.66 -8.66
CA ALA A 189 17.50 -23.13 -10.03
C ALA A 189 17.07 -24.20 -11.04
N ALA A 190 17.59 -25.42 -10.95
CA ALA A 190 17.22 -26.54 -11.82
C ALA A 190 15.75 -26.94 -11.67
N GLY A 191 15.23 -27.00 -10.43
CA GLY A 191 13.80 -27.23 -10.17
C GLY A 191 12.89 -26.13 -10.73
N SER A 192 13.37 -24.87 -10.72
CA SER A 192 12.64 -23.72 -11.27
C SER A 192 12.61 -23.70 -12.80
N LEU A 193 13.60 -24.32 -13.48
CA LEU A 193 13.63 -24.44 -14.94
C LEU A 193 12.75 -25.58 -15.46
N ALA A 194 12.70 -26.72 -14.76
CA ALA A 194 11.79 -27.82 -15.09
C ALA A 194 10.31 -27.39 -14.98
N ALA A 195 10.03 -26.47 -14.07
CA ALA A 195 8.78 -25.77 -13.85
C ALA A 195 8.31 -24.86 -15.02
N LEU A 196 9.21 -24.52 -15.96
CA LEU A 196 8.88 -23.77 -17.18
C LEU A 196 8.63 -24.69 -18.39
N ALA A 197 8.68 -26.02 -18.19
CA ALA A 197 8.42 -26.97 -19.26
C ALA A 197 6.97 -26.82 -19.77
N PRO A 198 6.74 -26.84 -21.10
CA PRO A 198 5.41 -26.65 -21.71
C PRO A 198 4.32 -27.57 -21.14
N SER A 199 4.68 -28.77 -20.72
CA SER A 199 3.79 -29.76 -20.10
C SER A 199 3.22 -29.33 -18.74
N THR A 200 3.99 -28.58 -17.94
CA THR A 200 3.55 -28.06 -16.64
C THR A 200 2.65 -26.82 -16.77
N ILE A 201 2.88 -26.00 -17.81
CA ILE A 201 2.04 -24.85 -18.16
C ILE A 201 0.67 -25.31 -18.68
N GLY A 202 0.64 -26.41 -19.45
CA GLY A 202 -0.60 -27.01 -19.95
C GLY A 202 -1.54 -27.49 -18.84
N LEU A 203 -0.98 -28.12 -17.79
CA LEU A 203 -1.76 -28.60 -16.63
C LEU A 203 -2.31 -27.45 -15.75
N ALA A 204 -1.54 -26.37 -15.59
CA ALA A 204 -2.00 -25.18 -14.89
C ALA A 204 -3.16 -24.50 -15.62
N ARG A 205 -3.14 -24.47 -16.96
CA ARG A 205 -4.26 -23.97 -17.77
C ARG A 205 -5.53 -24.77 -17.54
N SER A 206 -5.48 -26.10 -17.61
CA SER A 206 -6.67 -26.96 -17.44
C SER A 206 -7.29 -26.82 -16.05
N ALA A 207 -6.46 -26.77 -14.99
CA ALA A 207 -6.94 -26.55 -13.63
C ALA A 207 -7.51 -25.14 -13.39
N LEU A 208 -7.00 -24.13 -14.10
CA LEU A 208 -7.55 -22.76 -14.05
C LEU A 208 -8.95 -22.67 -14.69
N PHE A 209 -9.18 -23.38 -15.79
CA PHE A 209 -10.46 -23.32 -16.52
C PHE A 209 -11.58 -24.15 -15.86
N GLU A 210 -11.25 -25.19 -15.09
CA GLU A 210 -12.26 -26.03 -14.41
C GLU A 210 -12.82 -25.43 -13.11
N GLN A 211 -12.17 -24.42 -12.51
CA GLN A 211 -12.53 -23.93 -11.16
C GLN A 211 -13.29 -22.59 -11.09
N GLN A 212 -13.94 -22.14 -12.19
CA GLN A 212 -14.70 -20.87 -12.23
C GLN A 212 -13.94 -19.66 -11.64
N LEU A 213 -12.63 -19.59 -11.87
CA LEU A 213 -11.80 -18.50 -11.36
C LEU A 213 -12.13 -17.19 -12.09
N THR A 214 -12.00 -16.08 -11.36
CA THR A 214 -12.01 -14.76 -11.99
C THR A 214 -10.80 -14.65 -12.91
N LEU A 215 -11.05 -14.73 -14.22
CA LEU A 215 -9.99 -14.70 -15.23
C LEU A 215 -9.41 -13.28 -15.36
N PRO A 216 -8.09 -13.14 -15.49
CA PRO A 216 -7.48 -11.85 -15.83
C PRO A 216 -8.00 -11.38 -17.20
N PHE A 217 -8.11 -10.06 -17.36
CA PHE A 217 -8.60 -9.36 -18.55
C PHE A 217 -10.12 -9.44 -18.79
N GLY A 218 -10.87 -9.99 -17.83
CA GLY A 218 -12.35 -10.00 -17.84
C GLY A 218 -13.00 -8.82 -17.11
N ALA A 219 -12.22 -7.91 -16.52
CA ALA A 219 -12.76 -6.79 -15.76
C ALA A 219 -13.35 -5.70 -16.70
N PRO A 220 -14.47 -5.05 -16.34
CA PRO A 220 -15.07 -4.01 -17.15
C PRO A 220 -14.15 -2.80 -17.31
N LYS A 221 -14.23 -2.10 -18.45
CA LYS A 221 -13.59 -0.78 -18.58
C LYS A 221 -14.40 0.24 -17.78
N THR A 222 -13.73 1.00 -16.91
CA THR A 222 -14.38 2.02 -16.07
C THR A 222 -13.54 3.29 -16.03
N MET A 223 -14.08 4.36 -15.43
CA MET A 223 -13.34 5.59 -15.15
C MET A 223 -12.09 5.37 -14.27
N LEU A 224 -11.97 4.22 -13.59
CA LEU A 224 -10.81 3.87 -12.78
C LEU A 224 -9.65 3.30 -13.62
N ASN A 225 -9.90 2.89 -14.86
CA ASN A 225 -8.94 2.17 -15.71
C ASN A 225 -8.51 2.99 -16.93
N VAL A 226 -8.20 4.26 -16.69
CA VAL A 226 -7.83 5.24 -17.71
C VAL A 226 -6.39 5.71 -17.53
N LYS A 227 -5.89 6.45 -18.52
CA LYS A 227 -4.65 7.21 -18.33
C LYS A 227 -4.81 8.29 -17.27
N ILE A 228 -3.79 8.49 -16.44
CA ILE A 228 -3.82 9.45 -15.34
C ILE A 228 -2.84 10.61 -15.55
N GLY A 229 -3.08 11.71 -14.85
CA GLY A 229 -2.10 12.78 -14.68
C GLY A 229 -1.36 12.66 -13.35
N GLY A 230 -0.31 13.46 -13.15
CA GLY A 230 0.53 13.44 -11.94
C GLY A 230 -0.11 13.99 -10.66
N ALA A 231 -1.23 14.71 -10.77
CA ALA A 231 -1.92 15.26 -9.60
C ALA A 231 -2.66 14.15 -8.84
N ARG A 232 -2.43 14.07 -7.54
CA ARG A 232 -3.07 13.12 -6.62
C ARG A 232 -4.11 13.81 -5.74
N ARG A 233 -5.08 13.03 -5.31
CA ARG A 233 -5.95 13.33 -4.18
C ARG A 233 -5.83 12.19 -3.18
N CYS A 234 -5.50 12.54 -1.95
CA CYS A 234 -5.44 11.63 -0.82
C CYS A 234 -6.69 11.83 0.04
N ALA A 235 -7.29 10.74 0.48
CA ALA A 235 -8.32 10.74 1.51
C ALA A 235 -7.97 9.65 2.52
N ALA A 236 -8.24 9.91 3.80
CA ALA A 236 -7.95 8.94 4.84
C ALA A 236 -8.96 9.05 5.98
N GLN A 237 -9.26 7.92 6.60
CA GLN A 237 -10.21 7.80 7.70
C GLN A 237 -9.99 6.47 8.43
N SER A 238 -10.34 6.45 9.73
CA SER A 238 -10.29 5.28 10.59
C SER A 238 -11.69 4.74 10.86
N TRP A 239 -11.82 3.42 10.91
CA TRP A 239 -13.04 2.74 11.37
C TRP A 239 -12.73 1.82 12.56
N SER A 240 -13.70 1.69 13.46
CA SER A 240 -13.61 0.77 14.60
C SER A 240 -13.44 -0.66 14.09
N LEU A 241 -12.36 -1.32 14.50
CA LEU A 241 -12.13 -2.73 14.18
C LEU A 241 -13.20 -3.62 14.81
N ASP A 242 -13.76 -3.23 15.96
CA ASP A 242 -14.83 -3.97 16.62
C ASP A 242 -16.11 -4.00 15.77
N ARG A 243 -16.59 -2.88 15.23
CA ARG A 243 -17.71 -2.85 14.26
C ARG A 243 -17.51 -3.83 13.11
N ILE A 244 -16.31 -3.81 12.50
CA ILE A 244 -15.95 -4.71 11.39
C ILE A 244 -15.94 -6.18 11.85
N LYS A 245 -15.43 -6.46 13.06
CA LYS A 245 -15.43 -7.80 13.64
C LYS A 245 -16.82 -8.30 13.96
N SER A 246 -17.74 -7.44 14.38
CA SER A 246 -19.12 -7.81 14.69
C SER A 246 -19.84 -8.30 13.42
N VAL A 247 -19.77 -7.53 12.32
CA VAL A 247 -20.23 -7.98 10.98
C VAL A 247 -19.58 -9.30 10.56
N LYS A 248 -18.27 -9.43 10.75
CA LYS A 248 -17.53 -10.67 10.44
C LYS A 248 -18.12 -11.86 11.19
N GLN A 249 -18.38 -11.74 12.49
CA GLN A 249 -18.91 -12.84 13.30
C GLN A 249 -20.34 -13.18 12.91
N ALA A 250 -21.20 -12.17 12.72
CA ALA A 250 -22.60 -12.37 12.35
C ALA A 250 -22.75 -13.04 10.98
N ALA A 251 -21.93 -12.69 10.00
CA ALA A 251 -21.96 -13.29 8.66
C ALA A 251 -21.10 -14.57 8.50
N GLY A 252 -20.29 -14.94 9.49
CA GLY A 252 -19.41 -16.12 9.40
C GLY A 252 -18.28 -16.01 8.34
N VAL A 253 -17.78 -14.79 8.12
CA VAL A 253 -16.74 -14.48 7.11
C VAL A 253 -15.42 -14.03 7.75
N THR A 254 -14.45 -13.54 6.96
CA THR A 254 -13.21 -12.95 7.49
C THR A 254 -13.26 -11.42 7.53
N VAL A 255 -12.38 -10.79 8.34
CA VAL A 255 -12.26 -9.32 8.39
C VAL A 255 -11.96 -8.74 6.99
N ASN A 256 -11.08 -9.39 6.23
CA ASN A 256 -10.76 -8.95 4.87
C ASN A 256 -11.98 -9.02 3.93
N ASP A 257 -12.89 -9.97 4.13
CA ASP A 257 -14.11 -10.07 3.31
C ASP A 257 -15.05 -8.90 3.61
N VAL A 258 -15.24 -8.55 4.90
CA VAL A 258 -16.03 -7.37 5.31
C VAL A 258 -15.41 -6.08 4.75
N VAL A 259 -14.10 -5.94 4.83
CA VAL A 259 -13.37 -4.77 4.29
C VAL A 259 -13.51 -4.66 2.77
N LEU A 260 -13.43 -5.77 2.04
CA LEU A 260 -13.65 -5.79 0.59
C LEU A 260 -15.11 -5.46 0.27
N ALA A 261 -16.07 -5.92 1.07
CA ALA A 261 -17.48 -5.59 0.92
C ALA A 261 -17.78 -4.10 1.20
N MET A 262 -17.14 -3.51 2.22
CA MET A 262 -17.17 -2.07 2.48
C MET A 262 -16.64 -1.29 1.27
N CYS A 263 -15.48 -1.69 0.73
CA CYS A 263 -14.91 -1.06 -0.46
C CYS A 263 -15.83 -1.24 -1.68
N SER A 264 -16.43 -2.42 -1.84
CA SER A 264 -17.33 -2.70 -2.95
C SER A 264 -18.59 -1.84 -2.92
N GLY A 265 -19.29 -1.76 -1.78
CA GLY A 265 -20.44 -0.87 -1.64
C GLY A 265 -20.05 0.60 -1.82
N ALA A 266 -18.89 1.00 -1.30
CA ALA A 266 -18.40 2.37 -1.48
C ALA A 266 -18.12 2.73 -2.94
N LEU A 267 -17.50 1.81 -3.68
CA LEU A 267 -17.23 1.96 -5.12
C LEU A 267 -18.53 1.94 -5.93
N ARG A 268 -19.49 1.08 -5.56
CA ARG A 268 -20.82 1.05 -6.19
C ARG A 268 -21.51 2.41 -6.04
N TYR A 269 -21.63 2.93 -4.81
CA TYR A 269 -22.24 4.24 -4.57
C TYR A 269 -21.52 5.37 -5.31
N TYR A 270 -20.20 5.38 -5.26
CA TYR A 270 -19.41 6.37 -5.98
C TYR A 270 -19.61 6.31 -7.50
N LEU A 271 -19.59 5.12 -8.10
CA LEU A 271 -19.77 4.96 -9.55
C LEU A 271 -21.20 5.25 -10.00
N LEU A 272 -22.21 4.95 -9.19
CA LEU A 272 -23.60 5.38 -9.43
C LEU A 272 -23.71 6.91 -9.42
N GLU A 273 -23.10 7.59 -8.45
CA GLU A 273 -23.06 9.06 -8.40
C GLU A 273 -22.33 9.71 -9.59
N GLN A 274 -21.50 8.94 -10.30
CA GLN A 274 -20.78 9.40 -11.49
C GLN A 274 -21.43 8.92 -12.79
N ASP A 275 -22.61 8.27 -12.74
CA ASP A 275 -23.26 7.63 -13.88
C ASP A 275 -22.31 6.69 -14.66
N ALA A 276 -21.46 5.98 -13.92
CA ALA A 276 -20.32 5.22 -14.44
C ALA A 276 -20.21 3.79 -13.88
N LEU A 277 -21.27 3.28 -13.23
CA LEU A 277 -21.31 1.89 -12.77
C LEU A 277 -21.47 0.95 -13.99
N PRO A 278 -20.56 -0.01 -14.22
CA PRO A 278 -20.72 -1.01 -15.27
C PRO A 278 -21.80 -2.05 -14.94
N ASP A 279 -22.34 -2.71 -15.97
CA ASP A 279 -23.31 -3.81 -15.83
C ASP A 279 -22.71 -5.09 -15.23
N THR A 280 -21.37 -5.23 -15.29
CA THR A 280 -20.63 -6.36 -14.72
C THR A 280 -19.80 -5.91 -13.52
N PRO A 281 -19.49 -6.80 -12.57
CA PRO A 281 -18.84 -6.39 -11.34
C PRO A 281 -17.41 -5.90 -11.55
N LEU A 282 -16.99 -4.97 -10.69
CA LEU A 282 -15.58 -4.63 -10.55
C LEU A 282 -14.78 -5.83 -10.03
N ILE A 283 -13.54 -5.94 -10.50
CA ILE A 283 -12.56 -6.91 -10.00
C ILE A 283 -11.48 -6.17 -9.22
N ALA A 284 -11.21 -6.59 -7.98
CA ALA A 284 -10.08 -6.09 -7.19
C ALA A 284 -8.88 -7.01 -7.29
N MET A 285 -7.68 -6.45 -7.42
CA MET A 285 -6.45 -7.18 -7.12
C MET A 285 -6.14 -7.00 -5.63
N VAL A 286 -5.97 -8.12 -4.93
CA VAL A 286 -5.72 -8.19 -3.49
C VAL A 286 -4.38 -8.88 -3.25
N PRO A 287 -3.35 -8.17 -2.76
CA PRO A 287 -2.08 -8.79 -2.41
C PRO A 287 -2.27 -9.71 -1.20
N VAL A 288 -1.77 -10.93 -1.27
CA VAL A 288 -1.77 -11.91 -0.18
C VAL A 288 -0.36 -12.44 0.06
N SER A 289 -0.02 -12.71 1.32
CA SER A 289 1.26 -13.36 1.62
C SER A 289 1.24 -14.80 1.11
N LEU A 290 2.29 -15.22 0.40
CA LEU A 290 2.50 -16.61 0.00
C LEU A 290 3.46 -17.35 0.96
N ARG A 291 3.77 -16.74 2.11
CA ARG A 291 4.65 -17.32 3.10
C ARG A 291 3.93 -18.39 3.90
N THR A 292 4.64 -19.46 4.25
CA THR A 292 4.20 -20.39 5.30
C THR A 292 4.43 -19.76 6.67
N GLU A 293 3.76 -20.27 7.71
CA GLU A 293 3.91 -19.77 9.09
C GLU A 293 5.37 -19.82 9.58
N GLU A 294 6.11 -20.86 9.19
CA GLU A 294 7.54 -21.06 9.48
C GLU A 294 8.46 -20.02 8.82
N GLU A 295 7.98 -19.31 7.79
CA GLU A 295 8.74 -18.34 7.01
C GLU A 295 8.31 -16.88 7.27
N ALA A 296 7.44 -16.63 8.25
CA ALA A 296 6.93 -15.28 8.55
C ALA A 296 8.07 -14.27 8.82
N ASP A 297 9.15 -14.72 9.46
CA ASP A 297 10.36 -13.93 9.76
C ASP A 297 11.44 -13.98 8.66
N ALA A 298 11.20 -14.76 7.61
CA ALA A 298 12.03 -14.82 6.42
C ALA A 298 11.76 -13.59 5.51
N GLY A 299 12.35 -12.42 5.82
CA GLY A 299 12.29 -11.23 4.96
C GLY A 299 12.57 -11.50 3.47
N GLY A 300 11.79 -10.86 2.58
CA GLY A 300 11.73 -11.02 1.12
C GLY A 300 10.30 -10.78 0.57
N ASN A 301 10.11 -10.27 -0.64
CA ASN A 301 8.78 -9.95 -1.21
C ASN A 301 8.09 -11.19 -1.82
N LEU A 302 7.60 -12.11 -0.98
CA LEU A 302 6.76 -13.25 -1.40
C LEU A 302 5.28 -12.91 -1.24
N VAL A 303 4.76 -12.16 -2.21
CA VAL A 303 3.38 -11.67 -2.25
C VAL A 303 2.70 -12.15 -3.53
N GLY A 304 1.56 -12.82 -3.39
CA GLY A 304 0.70 -13.23 -4.49
C GLY A 304 -0.38 -12.20 -4.77
N ALA A 305 -0.82 -12.09 -6.02
CA ALA A 305 -1.92 -11.22 -6.42
C ALA A 305 -3.16 -12.07 -6.74
N ILE A 306 -4.15 -12.01 -5.86
CA ILE A 306 -5.46 -12.65 -6.06
C ILE A 306 -6.41 -11.66 -6.73
N LEU A 307 -7.23 -12.14 -7.66
CA LEU A 307 -8.33 -11.37 -8.24
C LEU A 307 -9.63 -11.71 -7.51
N CYS A 308 -10.32 -10.69 -7.00
CA CYS A 308 -11.57 -10.80 -6.26
C CYS A 308 -12.70 -10.18 -7.07
N ASN A 309 -13.78 -10.92 -7.29
CA ASN A 309 -15.03 -10.34 -7.74
C ASN A 309 -15.60 -9.48 -6.59
N LEU A 310 -15.79 -8.18 -6.83
CA LEU A 310 -16.36 -7.28 -5.82
C LEU A 310 -17.89 -7.32 -5.78
N ALA A 311 -18.57 -7.95 -6.74
CA ALA A 311 -20.04 -8.00 -6.81
C ALA A 311 -20.68 -6.61 -6.72
N THR A 312 -20.08 -5.62 -7.39
CA THR A 312 -20.59 -4.23 -7.40
C THR A 312 -21.86 -4.07 -8.21
N ASP A 313 -22.24 -5.07 -9.00
CA ASP A 313 -23.51 -5.21 -9.71
C ASP A 313 -24.66 -5.63 -8.77
N ALA A 314 -24.35 -6.31 -7.66
CA ALA A 314 -25.34 -6.68 -6.64
C ALA A 314 -25.78 -5.48 -5.77
N GLU A 315 -27.09 -5.25 -5.71
CA GLU A 315 -27.71 -4.24 -4.85
C GLU A 315 -27.66 -4.62 -3.37
N ASP A 316 -28.06 -5.85 -3.05
CA ASP A 316 -28.13 -6.35 -1.68
C ASP A 316 -26.72 -6.47 -1.05
N PRO A 317 -26.46 -5.76 0.07
CA PRO A 317 -25.20 -5.85 0.82
C PRO A 317 -24.86 -7.27 1.31
N ALA A 318 -25.86 -8.08 1.71
CA ALA A 318 -25.62 -9.45 2.18
C ALA A 318 -25.14 -10.34 1.03
N GLN A 319 -25.86 -10.32 -0.10
CA GLN A 319 -25.46 -11.05 -1.30
C GLN A 319 -24.06 -10.63 -1.79
N ARG A 320 -23.76 -9.32 -1.74
CA ARG A 320 -22.44 -8.79 -2.10
C ARG A 320 -21.34 -9.33 -1.18
N LEU A 321 -21.55 -9.33 0.14
CA LEU A 321 -20.60 -9.87 1.11
C LEU A 321 -20.32 -11.36 0.89
N LEU A 322 -21.37 -12.17 0.69
CA LEU A 322 -21.24 -13.60 0.46
C LEU A 322 -20.47 -13.90 -0.84
N THR A 323 -20.82 -13.22 -1.93
CA THR A 323 -20.15 -13.38 -3.23
C THR A 323 -18.65 -13.03 -3.14
N ILE A 324 -18.30 -11.96 -2.41
CA ILE A 324 -16.91 -11.58 -2.16
C ILE A 324 -16.18 -12.63 -1.32
N SER A 325 -16.79 -13.12 -0.23
CA SER A 325 -16.18 -14.13 0.62
C SER A 325 -15.92 -15.43 -0.15
N ASP A 326 -16.87 -15.87 -0.97
CA ASP A 326 -16.72 -17.06 -1.81
C ASP A 326 -15.65 -16.88 -2.89
N SER A 327 -15.60 -15.71 -3.53
CA SER A 327 -14.55 -15.36 -4.49
C SER A 327 -13.17 -15.42 -3.84
N MET A 328 -13.00 -14.80 -2.66
CA MET A 328 -11.73 -14.80 -1.93
C MET A 328 -11.33 -16.19 -1.44
N ARG A 329 -12.29 -16.98 -0.92
CA ARG A 329 -12.05 -18.35 -0.45
C ARG A 329 -11.59 -19.25 -1.59
N SER A 330 -12.28 -19.21 -2.72
CA SER A 330 -11.99 -20.04 -3.89
C SER A 330 -10.62 -19.70 -4.48
N ASN A 331 -10.33 -18.41 -4.70
CA ASN A 331 -9.04 -17.99 -5.23
C ASN A 331 -7.88 -18.28 -4.26
N LYS A 332 -8.05 -18.05 -2.95
CA LYS A 332 -7.01 -18.41 -1.95
C LYS A 332 -6.73 -19.91 -1.94
N LYS A 333 -7.78 -20.74 -2.05
CA LYS A 333 -7.64 -22.20 -2.11
C LYS A 333 -6.75 -22.61 -3.28
N VAL A 334 -6.95 -22.05 -4.47
CA VAL A 334 -6.08 -22.30 -5.64
C VAL A 334 -4.64 -21.92 -5.35
N PHE A 335 -4.38 -20.69 -4.90
CA PHE A 335 -3.03 -20.23 -4.59
C PHE A 335 -2.33 -21.10 -3.52
N SER A 336 -3.07 -21.60 -2.52
CA SER A 336 -2.54 -22.46 -1.46
C SER A 336 -2.22 -23.88 -1.91
N GLN A 337 -2.88 -24.37 -2.96
CA GLN A 337 -2.70 -25.73 -3.50
C GLN A 337 -1.62 -25.78 -4.58
N LEU A 338 -1.25 -24.63 -5.16
CA LEU A 338 -0.21 -24.54 -6.16
C LEU A 338 1.19 -24.60 -5.52
N PRO A 339 2.15 -25.32 -6.13
CA PRO A 339 3.57 -25.15 -5.83
C PRO A 339 3.97 -23.68 -5.91
N ARG A 340 4.87 -23.22 -5.03
CA ARG A 340 5.25 -21.79 -4.88
C ARG A 340 5.60 -21.11 -6.20
N PHE A 341 6.34 -21.78 -7.08
CA PHE A 341 6.72 -21.20 -8.38
C PHE A 341 5.49 -20.95 -9.27
N GLN A 342 4.48 -21.84 -9.23
CA GLN A 342 3.25 -21.72 -10.00
C GLN A 342 2.38 -20.61 -9.45
N ALA A 343 2.28 -20.49 -8.12
CA ALA A 343 1.59 -19.38 -7.47
C ALA A 343 2.23 -18.03 -7.83
N LEU A 344 3.56 -17.95 -7.88
CA LEU A 344 4.28 -16.75 -8.34
C LEU A 344 4.08 -16.48 -9.83
N ALA A 345 4.09 -17.51 -10.68
CA ALA A 345 3.82 -17.36 -12.10
C ALA A 345 2.39 -16.86 -12.35
N LEU A 346 1.39 -17.41 -11.67
CA LEU A 346 0.00 -16.95 -11.72
C LEU A 346 -0.15 -15.51 -11.23
N SER A 347 0.52 -15.16 -10.13
CA SER A 347 0.61 -13.77 -9.65
C SER A 347 1.20 -12.84 -10.71
N GLY A 348 2.27 -13.29 -11.38
CA GLY A 348 2.88 -12.58 -12.51
C GLY A 348 1.92 -12.38 -13.68
N VAL A 349 1.12 -13.39 -14.03
CA VAL A 349 0.08 -13.27 -15.08
C VAL A 349 -0.98 -12.25 -14.66
N ASN A 350 -1.50 -12.33 -13.43
CA ASN A 350 -2.52 -11.42 -12.91
C ASN A 350 -2.05 -9.96 -12.89
N THR A 351 -0.76 -9.73 -12.65
CA THR A 351 -0.17 -8.37 -12.58
C THR A 351 0.51 -7.92 -13.88
N SER A 352 0.64 -8.80 -14.88
CA SER A 352 1.38 -8.54 -16.12
C SER A 352 0.92 -7.29 -16.87
N ALA A 353 -0.38 -6.98 -16.85
CA ALA A 353 -0.90 -5.81 -17.54
C ALA A 353 -0.47 -4.48 -16.91
N LEU A 354 -0.07 -4.47 -15.61
CA LEU A 354 0.51 -3.26 -15.00
C LEU A 354 1.85 -2.91 -15.66
N ALA A 355 2.67 -3.90 -16.00
CA ALA A 355 3.92 -3.67 -16.72
C ALA A 355 3.67 -3.18 -18.16
N LEU A 356 2.59 -3.68 -18.79
CA LEU A 356 2.20 -3.28 -20.14
C LEU A 356 1.48 -1.92 -20.20
N ALA A 357 1.05 -1.36 -19.07
CA ALA A 357 0.37 -0.06 -19.02
C ALA A 357 1.25 1.09 -19.55
N ALA A 358 2.58 0.94 -19.48
CA ALA A 358 3.53 1.88 -20.06
C ALA A 358 3.58 1.85 -21.60
N VAL A 359 3.04 0.81 -22.25
CA VAL A 359 3.01 0.68 -23.71
C VAL A 359 1.96 1.63 -24.30
N PRO A 360 2.34 2.54 -25.23
CA PRO A 360 1.40 3.48 -25.83
C PRO A 360 0.16 2.79 -26.42
N GLY A 361 -1.03 3.27 -26.05
CA GLY A 361 -2.31 2.76 -26.54
C GLY A 361 -2.84 1.51 -25.81
N TRP A 362 -2.01 0.82 -25.03
CA TRP A 362 -2.40 -0.43 -24.35
C TRP A 362 -3.62 -0.26 -23.44
N VAL A 363 -3.56 0.71 -22.53
CA VAL A 363 -4.64 0.99 -21.56
C VAL A 363 -5.96 1.35 -22.24
N ALA A 364 -5.92 2.05 -23.38
CA ALA A 364 -7.13 2.43 -24.11
C ALA A 364 -7.75 1.24 -24.87
N SER A 365 -6.91 0.37 -25.43
CA SER A 365 -7.33 -0.69 -26.36
C SER A 365 -7.63 -2.03 -25.71
N THR A 366 -7.23 -2.26 -24.45
CA THR A 366 -7.38 -3.56 -23.78
C THR A 366 -8.31 -3.51 -22.58
N SER A 367 -9.00 -4.61 -22.29
CA SER A 367 -9.73 -4.75 -21.03
C SER A 367 -8.75 -4.83 -19.87
N PRO A 368 -9.01 -4.15 -18.74
CA PRO A 368 -8.10 -4.20 -17.60
C PRO A 368 -8.05 -5.62 -16.99
N PRO A 369 -6.92 -6.04 -16.39
CA PRO A 369 -6.88 -7.30 -15.65
C PRO A 369 -7.73 -7.26 -14.37
N PHE A 370 -7.85 -6.08 -13.79
CA PHE A 370 -8.64 -5.75 -12.60
C PHE A 370 -8.87 -4.23 -12.56
N ASN A 371 -9.92 -3.80 -11.87
CA ASN A 371 -10.32 -2.40 -11.81
C ASN A 371 -9.55 -1.59 -10.77
N ILE A 372 -9.20 -2.22 -9.65
CA ILE A 372 -8.67 -1.53 -8.48
C ILE A 372 -7.73 -2.43 -7.67
N ILE A 373 -6.76 -1.80 -6.99
CA ILE A 373 -5.92 -2.46 -5.99
C ILE A 373 -6.46 -2.15 -4.59
N ILE A 374 -6.71 -3.20 -3.81
CA ILE A 374 -7.08 -3.10 -2.39
C ILE A 374 -6.07 -3.90 -1.58
N SER A 375 -5.27 -3.21 -0.76
CA SER A 375 -4.17 -3.82 -0.02
C SER A 375 -4.30 -3.61 1.48
N ASN A 376 -4.12 -4.69 2.25
CA ASN A 376 -4.03 -4.66 3.70
C ASN A 376 -2.57 -4.87 4.12
N VAL A 377 -1.95 -3.84 4.71
CA VAL A 377 -0.57 -3.90 5.21
C VAL A 377 -0.55 -4.12 6.73
N PRO A 378 0.42 -4.88 7.26
CA PRO A 378 0.52 -5.11 8.70
C PRO A 378 0.63 -3.81 9.49
N GLY A 379 -0.19 -3.70 10.53
CA GLY A 379 -0.25 -2.57 11.46
C GLY A 379 -0.14 -3.03 12.92
N PRO A 380 0.16 -2.13 13.87
CA PRO A 380 0.17 -2.47 15.29
C PRO A 380 -1.22 -2.90 15.76
N THR A 381 -1.28 -3.96 16.57
CA THR A 381 -2.53 -4.48 17.18
C THR A 381 -2.79 -3.92 18.58
N GLN A 382 -1.83 -3.17 19.13
CA GLN A 382 -1.91 -2.50 20.42
C GLN A 382 -1.54 -1.02 20.26
N PRO A 383 -1.94 -0.14 21.18
CA PRO A 383 -1.53 1.26 21.16
C PRO A 383 0.00 1.39 21.13
N ILE A 384 0.50 2.31 20.30
CA ILE A 384 1.93 2.64 20.23
C ILE A 384 2.12 4.16 20.26
N TYR A 385 3.32 4.58 20.66
CA TYR A 385 3.65 5.94 21.05
C TYR A 385 4.96 6.41 20.40
N TYR A 386 5.10 7.73 20.22
CA TYR A 386 6.33 8.36 19.78
C TYR A 386 6.74 9.46 20.76
N GLY A 387 7.75 9.19 21.60
CA GLY A 387 8.11 10.11 22.69
C GLY A 387 6.93 10.41 23.60
N GLY A 388 6.17 9.38 23.97
CA GLY A 388 4.90 9.45 24.71
C GLY A 388 3.68 9.93 23.92
N ALA A 389 3.81 10.43 22.68
CA ALA A 389 2.65 10.83 21.89
C ALA A 389 1.94 9.61 21.29
N ARG A 390 0.66 9.41 21.59
CA ARG A 390 -0.12 8.25 21.13
C ARG A 390 -0.35 8.32 19.63
N LEU A 391 -0.06 7.24 18.90
CA LEU A 391 -0.45 7.10 17.50
C LEU A 391 -1.97 6.94 17.41
N ASP A 392 -2.62 7.92 16.81
CA ASP A 392 -4.08 7.99 16.67
C ASP A 392 -4.55 7.53 15.28
N GLY A 393 -3.74 7.74 14.24
CA GLY A 393 -4.00 7.24 12.90
C GLY A 393 -2.72 6.90 12.14
N ASN A 394 -2.75 5.83 11.34
CA ASN A 394 -1.66 5.33 10.51
C ASN A 394 -2.18 5.00 9.09
N TYR A 395 -2.18 6.00 8.22
CA TYR A 395 -2.80 5.90 6.89
C TYR A 395 -1.74 5.64 5.80
N PRO A 396 -1.65 4.41 5.27
CA PRO A 396 -0.75 4.12 4.16
C PRO A 396 -1.26 4.74 2.85
N LEU A 397 -0.35 5.38 2.09
CA LEU A 397 -0.65 6.04 0.82
C LEU A 397 0.17 5.39 -0.29
N SER A 398 -0.53 4.68 -1.19
CA SER A 398 0.07 3.86 -2.24
C SER A 398 0.12 4.57 -3.59
N ILE A 399 0.59 3.86 -4.61
CA ILE A 399 0.84 4.39 -5.95
C ILE A 399 -0.44 4.28 -6.80
N ALA A 400 -0.74 5.34 -7.54
CA ALA A 400 -1.70 5.31 -8.65
C ALA A 400 -0.94 5.26 -9.98
N LEU A 401 -1.40 4.41 -10.88
CA LEU A 401 -0.78 4.08 -12.17
C LEU A 401 -1.77 4.28 -13.31
N ASP A 402 -1.26 4.35 -14.54
CA ASP A 402 -2.09 4.23 -15.73
C ASP A 402 -2.89 2.92 -15.68
N GLY A 403 -4.19 3.01 -15.95
CA GLY A 403 -5.11 1.89 -15.79
C GLY A 403 -5.49 1.56 -14.35
N GLN A 404 -4.93 2.24 -13.33
CA GLN A 404 -5.25 2.08 -11.91
C GLN A 404 -5.33 3.47 -11.24
N ALA A 405 -6.37 4.22 -11.57
CA ALA A 405 -6.54 5.61 -11.17
C ALA A 405 -6.88 5.80 -9.69
N LEU A 406 -7.22 4.72 -8.98
CA LEU A 406 -7.51 4.68 -7.55
C LEU A 406 -6.81 3.48 -6.92
N ASN A 407 -6.23 3.69 -5.74
CA ASN A 407 -5.66 2.66 -4.88
C ASN A 407 -6.21 2.82 -3.46
N ILE A 408 -6.63 1.72 -2.85
CA ILE A 408 -7.08 1.67 -1.46
C ILE A 408 -6.09 0.82 -0.69
N THR A 409 -5.43 1.42 0.30
CA THR A 409 -4.52 0.71 1.19
C THR A 409 -4.95 0.94 2.63
N LEU A 410 -4.85 -0.08 3.46
CA LEU A 410 -5.28 -0.01 4.84
C LEU A 410 -4.29 -0.70 5.78
N ALA A 411 -4.25 -0.24 7.02
CA ALA A 411 -3.40 -0.77 8.07
C ALA A 411 -4.18 -0.86 9.38
N ASN A 412 -3.88 -1.87 10.20
CA ASN A 412 -4.38 -1.89 11.57
C ASN A 412 -3.72 -0.77 12.39
N ASN A 413 -4.47 -0.22 13.34
CA ASN A 413 -3.95 0.68 14.36
C ASN A 413 -4.70 0.44 15.68
N ALA A 414 -4.16 -0.45 16.51
CA ALA A 414 -4.80 -0.89 17.75
C ALA A 414 -6.25 -1.36 17.52
N GLY A 415 -7.23 -0.62 18.08
CA GLY A 415 -8.66 -0.89 17.93
C GLY A 415 -9.27 -0.40 16.62
N ASN A 416 -8.49 0.19 15.71
CA ASN A 416 -8.98 0.79 14.47
C ASN A 416 -8.38 0.11 13.22
N LEU A 417 -9.09 0.25 12.12
CA LEU A 417 -8.62 -0.01 10.77
C LEU A 417 -8.52 1.31 10.00
N ASP A 418 -7.32 1.66 9.59
CA ASP A 418 -7.00 2.96 9.00
C ASP A 418 -6.88 2.83 7.48
N PHE A 419 -7.76 3.51 6.74
CA PHE A 419 -7.75 3.50 5.28
C PHE A 419 -7.06 4.75 4.74
N GLY A 420 -6.16 4.55 3.79
CA GLY A 420 -5.61 5.57 2.92
C GLY A 420 -6.01 5.30 1.46
N LEU A 421 -6.67 6.28 0.86
CA LEU A 421 -7.10 6.26 -0.53
C LEU A 421 -6.23 7.25 -1.31
N VAL A 422 -5.61 6.78 -2.39
CA VAL A 422 -4.86 7.62 -3.31
C VAL A 422 -5.46 7.48 -4.69
N GLY A 423 -5.86 8.59 -5.30
CA GLY A 423 -6.33 8.56 -6.68
C GLY A 423 -5.84 9.74 -7.51
N CYS A 424 -5.90 9.57 -8.82
CA CYS A 424 -5.65 10.66 -9.76
C CYS A 424 -6.74 11.73 -9.56
N ARG A 425 -6.31 12.96 -9.24
CA ARG A 425 -7.22 14.06 -8.89
C ARG A 425 -8.26 14.36 -9.98
N ARG A 426 -7.88 14.18 -11.25
CA ARG A 426 -8.74 14.40 -12.41
C ARG A 426 -9.66 13.21 -12.66
N SER A 427 -9.13 12.00 -12.67
CA SER A 427 -9.88 10.79 -13.06
C SER A 427 -10.80 10.28 -11.94
N VAL A 428 -10.54 10.66 -10.68
CA VAL A 428 -11.38 10.33 -9.52
C VAL A 428 -11.87 11.63 -8.86
N PRO A 429 -12.81 12.36 -9.50
CA PRO A 429 -13.30 13.63 -8.99
C PRO A 429 -13.95 13.45 -7.62
N HIS A 430 -13.72 14.38 -6.70
CA HIS A 430 -14.29 14.31 -5.34
C HIS A 430 -14.01 12.98 -4.58
N LEU A 431 -12.86 12.34 -4.81
CA LEU A 431 -12.41 11.09 -4.15
C LEU A 431 -12.75 10.97 -2.66
N GLN A 432 -12.65 12.04 -1.88
CA GLN A 432 -13.00 12.05 -0.45
C GLN A 432 -14.45 11.63 -0.14
N ARG A 433 -15.37 11.68 -1.11
CA ARG A 433 -16.74 11.15 -0.96
C ARG A 433 -16.74 9.65 -0.71
N LEU A 434 -15.74 8.90 -1.21
CA LEU A 434 -15.58 7.48 -0.93
C LEU A 434 -15.48 7.19 0.57
N LEU A 435 -14.97 8.12 1.39
CA LEU A 435 -14.96 7.95 2.85
C LEU A 435 -16.37 7.90 3.44
N ALA A 436 -17.28 8.74 2.94
CA ALA A 436 -18.68 8.69 3.36
C ALA A 436 -19.36 7.41 2.86
N HIS A 437 -19.05 6.99 1.64
CA HIS A 437 -19.60 5.76 1.06
C HIS A 437 -19.07 4.49 1.74
N LEU A 438 -17.83 4.49 2.25
CA LEU A 438 -17.29 3.43 3.09
C LEU A 438 -18.06 3.32 4.40
N GLU A 439 -18.40 4.45 5.04
CA GLU A 439 -19.24 4.45 6.24
C GLU A 439 -20.66 3.95 5.95
N SER A 440 -21.29 4.45 4.88
CA SER A 440 -22.62 3.97 4.47
C SER A 440 -22.60 2.46 4.19
N SER A 441 -21.61 1.98 3.43
CA SER A 441 -21.49 0.56 3.14
C SER A 441 -21.24 -0.29 4.37
N LEU A 442 -20.52 0.18 5.38
CA LEU A 442 -20.39 -0.55 6.65
C LEU A 442 -21.73 -0.64 7.37
N LYS A 443 -22.48 0.47 7.45
CA LYS A 443 -23.82 0.48 8.05
C LYS A 443 -24.77 -0.46 7.32
N ASP A 444 -24.71 -0.52 6.00
CA ASP A 444 -25.57 -1.42 5.23
C ASP A 444 -25.24 -2.89 5.53
N LEU A 445 -23.96 -3.21 5.74
CA LEU A 445 -23.52 -4.54 6.16
C LEU A 445 -23.97 -4.87 7.59
N GLU A 446 -23.87 -3.92 8.52
CA GLU A 446 -24.38 -4.03 9.90
C GLU A 446 -25.89 -4.36 9.90
N HIS A 447 -26.69 -3.57 9.17
CA HIS A 447 -28.13 -3.83 9.05
C HIS A 447 -28.43 -5.18 8.40
N ALA A 448 -27.67 -5.57 7.37
CA ALA A 448 -27.88 -6.82 6.64
C ALA A 448 -27.63 -8.07 7.51
N VAL A 449 -26.79 -7.98 8.53
CA VAL A 449 -26.51 -9.07 9.47
C VAL A 449 -27.29 -8.94 10.79
N GLY A 450 -28.13 -7.91 10.93
CA GLY A 450 -29.00 -7.71 12.09
C GLY A 450 -28.33 -7.03 13.29
N GLU A 451 -27.31 -6.20 13.06
CA GLU A 451 -26.62 -5.39 14.09
C GLU A 451 -27.02 -3.91 14.14
#